data_AF-A0A6G0JBQ3-F1
#
_entry.id   AF-A0A6G0JBQ3-F1
#
_cell.length_a   1.000
_cell.length_b   1.000
_cell.length_c   1.000
_cell.angle_alpha   90.00
_cell.angle_beta   90.00
_cell.angle_gamma   90.00
#
_symmetry.space_group_name_H-M   'P 1'
#
loop_
_entity.id
_entity.type
_entity.pdbx_description
1 polymer ?
#
loop_
_entity_poly.entity_id
_entity_poly.type
_entity_poly.pdbx_seq_one_letter_code
_entity_poly.pdbx_strand_id
1 'polypeptide(L)'
;FLAEEKYVKLEHYFVDGTKIEANANRYTFVWGKAVVKHKAKLQEKVKTLFATIEETEKQEEREHGNQDLGELGEAAEITSEKLETAVKKLEERLQEKPKDKPLKKAVRALRKELLPRLQKYEEHQTVLGDRNSYSKTDKDATFMRMKE
;
A
#
# COMPACT_ATOMS: atom_id res chain seq x y z
N PHE A 1 -57.09 29.06 -9.03
CA PHE A 1 -56.27 30.30 -9.03
C PHE A 1 -55.21 30.33 -10.13
N LEU A 2 -54.02 29.69 -9.99
CA LEU A 2 -52.93 29.80 -11.00
C LEU A 2 -53.27 29.28 -12.41
N ALA A 3 -54.11 28.25 -12.53
CA ALA A 3 -54.58 27.73 -13.82
C ALA A 3 -55.71 28.58 -14.42
N GLU A 4 -56.59 29.16 -13.58
CA GLU A 4 -57.69 30.03 -14.01
C GLU A 4 -57.18 31.39 -14.50
N GLU A 5 -56.15 31.92 -13.85
CA GLU A 5 -55.41 33.12 -14.27
C GLU A 5 -54.44 32.87 -15.45
N LYS A 6 -54.49 31.68 -16.07
CA LYS A 6 -53.67 31.25 -17.23
C LYS A 6 -52.13 31.31 -17.02
N TYR A 7 -51.66 31.41 -15.79
CA TYR A 7 -50.21 31.40 -15.50
C TYR A 7 -49.56 30.02 -15.67
N VAL A 8 -50.36 28.93 -15.73
CA VAL A 8 -49.86 27.57 -15.96
C VAL A 8 -50.74 26.86 -16.99
N LYS A 9 -50.12 26.25 -18.00
CA LYS A 9 -50.79 25.39 -18.97
C LYS A 9 -50.77 23.94 -18.49
N LEU A 10 -51.93 23.34 -18.26
CA LEU A 10 -52.09 21.95 -17.78
C LEU A 10 -52.07 20.92 -18.94
N GLU A 11 -51.44 21.25 -20.07
CA GLU A 11 -51.44 20.41 -21.28
C GLU A 11 -50.55 19.17 -21.14
N HIS A 12 -49.53 19.22 -20.28
CA HIS A 12 -48.60 18.12 -20.06
C HIS A 12 -48.42 17.85 -18.57
N TYR A 13 -48.88 16.68 -18.12
CA TYR A 13 -48.67 16.18 -16.76
C TYR A 13 -47.53 15.15 -16.80
N PHE A 14 -46.39 15.50 -16.19
CA PHE A 14 -45.26 14.60 -16.06
C PHE A 14 -45.27 14.01 -14.65
N VAL A 15 -45.70 12.74 -14.53
CA VAL A 15 -45.47 11.94 -13.32
C VAL A 15 -44.08 11.36 -13.47
N ASP A 16 -43.11 11.89 -12.72
CA ASP A 16 -41.86 11.17 -12.52
C ASP A 16 -42.15 9.98 -11.61
N GLY A 17 -42.31 8.81 -12.22
CA GLY A 17 -42.62 7.55 -11.53
C GLY A 17 -41.44 7.08 -10.71
N THR A 18 -41.14 7.75 -9.59
CA THR A 18 -40.18 7.23 -8.62
C THR A 18 -40.79 6.00 -7.93
N LYS A 19 -40.36 4.81 -8.35
CA LYS A 19 -40.77 3.54 -7.73
C LYS A 19 -39.97 3.32 -6.45
N ILE A 20 -40.59 3.61 -5.30
CA ILE A 20 -40.00 3.27 -3.99
C ILE A 20 -40.32 1.80 -3.72
N GLU A 21 -39.36 0.92 -3.98
CA GLU A 21 -39.43 -0.49 -3.55
C GLU A 21 -38.92 -0.60 -2.12
N ALA A 22 -39.72 -1.17 -1.21
CA ALA A 22 -39.23 -1.54 0.10
C ALA A 22 -38.17 -2.64 -0.06
N ASN A 23 -36.96 -2.44 0.48
CA ASN A 23 -35.94 -3.48 0.57
C ASN A 23 -36.34 -4.50 1.66
N ALA A 24 -37.42 -5.23 1.41
CA ALA A 24 -37.94 -6.28 2.26
C ALA A 24 -37.49 -7.63 1.68
N ASN A 25 -36.29 -8.07 2.07
CA ASN A 25 -35.82 -9.39 1.67
C ASN A 25 -36.79 -10.47 2.20
N ARG A 26 -37.24 -11.38 1.34
CA ARG A 26 -38.26 -12.41 1.69
C ARG A 26 -37.82 -13.34 2.82
N TYR A 27 -36.53 -13.34 3.14
CA TYR A 27 -35.90 -14.21 4.12
C TYR A 27 -35.22 -13.40 5.25
N THR A 28 -35.99 -12.58 5.97
CA THR A 28 -35.51 -11.84 7.16
C THR A 28 -35.33 -12.71 8.41
N PHE A 29 -35.76 -13.98 8.36
CA PHE A 29 -35.76 -14.84 9.53
C PHE A 29 -34.43 -15.56 9.71
N VAL A 30 -33.85 -15.41 10.89
CA VAL A 30 -32.64 -16.12 11.31
C VAL A 30 -33.04 -17.39 12.05
N TRP A 31 -32.59 -18.54 11.53
CA TRP A 31 -32.90 -19.84 12.11
C TRP A 31 -31.82 -20.27 13.11
N GLY A 32 -32.19 -20.48 14.37
CA GLY A 32 -31.23 -20.82 15.44
C GLY A 32 -30.35 -22.05 15.14
N LYS A 33 -30.92 -23.12 14.57
CA LYS A 33 -30.16 -24.31 14.15
C LYS A 33 -29.13 -24.00 13.06
N ALA A 34 -29.47 -23.10 12.12
CA ALA A 34 -28.55 -22.66 11.09
C ALA A 34 -27.41 -21.84 11.70
N VAL A 35 -27.72 -20.91 12.61
CA VAL A 35 -26.71 -20.10 13.31
C VAL A 35 -25.69 -20.99 14.04
N VAL A 36 -26.16 -21.99 14.80
CA VAL A 36 -25.27 -22.92 15.52
C VAL A 36 -24.36 -23.67 14.54
N LYS A 37 -24.91 -24.22 13.45
CA LYS A 37 -24.15 -24.93 12.42
C LYS A 37 -23.11 -24.04 11.74
N HIS A 38 -23.48 -22.81 11.38
CA HIS A 38 -22.59 -21.86 10.71
C HIS A 38 -21.51 -21.34 11.66
N LYS A 39 -21.83 -21.12 12.94
CA LYS A 39 -20.84 -20.76 13.96
C LYS A 39 -19.80 -21.86 14.15
N ALA A 40 -20.22 -23.12 14.24
CA ALA A 40 -19.29 -24.25 14.35
C ALA A 40 -18.37 -24.33 13.12
N LYS A 41 -18.92 -24.23 11.91
CA LYS A 41 -18.13 -24.18 10.66
C LYS A 41 -17.15 -23.00 10.61
N LEU A 42 -17.56 -21.83 11.12
CA LEU A 42 -16.67 -20.67 11.21
C LEU A 42 -15.51 -20.95 12.14
N GLN A 43 -15.77 -21.55 13.31
CA GLN A 43 -14.72 -21.92 14.27
C GLN A 43 -13.74 -22.94 13.70
N GLU A 44 -14.23 -23.95 12.96
CA GLU A 44 -13.36 -24.88 12.24
C GLU A 44 -12.48 -24.17 11.22
N LYS A 45 -13.05 -23.29 10.40
CA LYS A 45 -12.30 -22.50 9.42
C LYS A 45 -11.23 -21.62 10.06
N VAL A 46 -11.54 -21.01 11.20
CA VAL A 46 -10.58 -20.18 11.95
C VAL A 46 -9.43 -21.04 12.46
N LYS A 47 -9.71 -22.23 13.02
CA LYS A 47 -8.68 -23.17 13.46
C LYS A 47 -7.80 -23.65 12.31
N THR A 48 -8.40 -23.98 11.16
CA THR A 48 -7.61 -24.39 9.99
C THR A 48 -6.74 -23.27 9.48
N LEU A 49 -7.22 -22.02 9.51
CA LEU A 49 -6.45 -20.86 9.09
C LEU A 49 -5.25 -20.64 10.02
N PHE A 50 -5.44 -20.71 11.34
CA PHE A 50 -4.32 -20.60 12.27
C PHE A 50 -3.30 -21.71 12.07
N ALA A 51 -3.73 -22.96 11.88
CA ALA A 51 -2.81 -24.06 11.59
C ALA A 51 -2.01 -23.84 10.30
N THR A 52 -2.64 -23.29 9.25
CA THR A 52 -1.91 -22.95 8.02
C THR A 52 -0.91 -21.81 8.23
N ILE A 53 -1.25 -20.81 9.04
CA ILE A 53 -0.35 -19.70 9.37
C ILE A 53 0.87 -20.21 10.14
N GLU A 54 0.65 -21.03 11.18
CA GLU A 54 1.73 -21.63 11.96
C GLU A 54 2.63 -22.53 11.10
N GLU A 55 2.06 -23.29 10.15
CA GLU A 55 2.84 -24.10 9.22
C GLU A 55 3.67 -23.23 8.26
N THR A 56 3.09 -22.13 7.74
CA THR A 56 3.84 -21.18 6.91
C THR A 56 4.95 -20.48 7.68
N GLU A 57 4.69 -20.00 8.91
CA GLU A 57 5.71 -19.36 9.75
C GLU A 57 6.84 -20.35 10.05
N LYS A 58 6.51 -21.60 10.37
CA LYS A 58 7.52 -22.64 10.61
C LYS A 58 8.32 -22.99 9.36
N GLN A 59 7.69 -22.91 8.17
CA GLN A 59 8.38 -23.10 6.92
C GLN A 59 9.32 -21.92 6.62
N GLU A 60 8.85 -20.68 6.80
CA GLU A 60 9.67 -19.48 6.70
C GLU A 60 10.84 -19.52 7.69
N GLU A 61 10.61 -19.93 8.94
CA GLU A 61 11.66 -20.10 9.95
C GLU A 61 12.65 -21.23 9.58
N ARG A 62 12.21 -22.29 8.91
CA ARG A 62 13.16 -23.32 8.39
C ARG A 62 13.98 -22.82 7.22
N GLU A 63 13.36 -22.07 6.32
CA GLU A 63 13.99 -21.54 5.11
C GLU A 63 14.92 -20.36 5.42
N HIS A 64 14.58 -19.56 6.43
CA HIS A 64 15.22 -18.29 6.78
C HIS A 64 15.81 -18.26 8.21
N GLY A 65 15.94 -19.41 8.90
CA GLY A 65 16.09 -19.63 10.36
C GLY A 65 17.18 -18.94 11.18
N ASN A 66 17.38 -17.65 10.96
CA ASN A 66 18.07 -16.66 11.78
C ASN A 66 18.21 -15.30 11.07
N GLN A 67 17.64 -15.14 9.87
CA GLN A 67 17.31 -13.83 9.33
C GLN A 67 16.10 -13.33 10.09
N ASP A 68 16.30 -13.01 11.37
CA ASP A 68 15.44 -12.03 12.03
C ASP A 68 15.25 -10.89 11.01
N LEU A 69 14.04 -10.35 10.88
CA LEU A 69 13.76 -9.21 10.00
C LEU A 69 14.56 -7.96 10.41
N GLY A 70 15.66 -8.08 11.16
CA GLY A 70 16.65 -7.07 11.47
C GLY A 70 17.36 -6.47 10.25
N GLU A 71 17.26 -7.06 9.04
CA GLU A 71 17.65 -6.34 7.81
C GLU A 71 16.61 -5.26 7.40
N LEU A 72 15.40 -5.31 7.97
CA LEU A 72 14.31 -4.34 7.82
C LEU A 72 13.86 -3.77 9.18
N GLY A 73 14.60 -4.02 10.25
CA GLY A 73 14.45 -3.28 11.49
C GLY A 73 14.69 -1.81 11.18
N GLU A 74 13.88 -0.93 11.75
CA GLU A 74 13.90 0.53 11.55
C GLU A 74 15.29 1.20 11.73
N ALA A 75 16.31 0.44 12.17
CA ALA A 75 17.68 0.87 12.42
C ALA A 75 18.72 0.40 11.37
N ALA A 76 18.40 -0.48 10.41
CA ALA A 76 19.35 -0.84 9.37
C ALA A 76 19.35 0.24 8.27
N GLU A 77 20.15 1.29 8.44
CA GLU A 77 20.34 2.30 7.41
C GLU A 77 20.78 1.62 6.10
N ILE A 78 19.90 1.68 5.09
CA ILE A 78 20.18 1.18 3.75
C ILE A 78 21.18 2.16 3.14
N THR A 79 22.45 1.79 3.11
CA THR A 79 23.48 2.56 2.42
C THR A 79 23.39 2.33 0.90
N SER A 80 23.84 3.31 0.12
CA SER A 80 23.86 3.22 -1.34
C SER A 80 24.66 2.04 -1.85
N GLU A 81 25.76 1.67 -1.17
CA GLU A 81 26.58 0.50 -1.50
C GLU A 81 25.82 -0.81 -1.32
N LYS A 82 25.11 -0.97 -0.18
CA LYS A 82 24.27 -2.15 0.07
C LYS A 82 23.17 -2.25 -0.97
N LEU A 83 22.51 -1.13 -1.29
CA LEU A 83 21.49 -1.08 -2.32
C LEU A 83 22.05 -1.46 -3.70
N GLU A 84 23.26 -1.00 -4.05
CA GLU A 84 23.90 -1.34 -5.32
C GLU A 84 24.21 -2.85 -5.41
N THR A 85 24.72 -3.45 -4.34
CA THR A 85 24.97 -4.91 -4.32
C THR A 85 23.67 -5.71 -4.44
N ALA A 86 22.59 -5.26 -3.80
CA ALA A 86 21.28 -5.90 -3.91
C ALA A 86 20.72 -5.78 -5.34
N VAL A 87 20.85 -4.62 -5.98
CA VAL A 87 20.44 -4.41 -7.37
C VAL A 87 21.22 -5.32 -8.33
N LYS A 88 22.54 -5.46 -8.14
CA LYS A 88 23.38 -6.38 -8.95
C LYS A 88 22.89 -7.83 -8.84
N LYS A 89 22.61 -8.32 -7.63
CA LYS A 89 22.03 -9.66 -7.41
C LYS A 89 20.67 -9.84 -8.09
N LEU A 90 19.83 -8.80 -8.10
CA LEU A 90 18.54 -8.84 -8.80
C LEU A 90 18.71 -8.82 -10.32
N GLU A 91 19.71 -8.10 -10.85
CA GLU A 91 20.07 -8.10 -12.27
C GLU A 91 20.55 -9.49 -12.72
N GLU A 92 21.39 -10.17 -11.93
CA GLU A 92 21.83 -11.55 -12.18
C GLU A 92 20.66 -12.53 -12.24
N ARG A 93 19.75 -12.49 -11.25
CA ARG A 93 18.51 -13.31 -11.25
C ARG A 93 17.62 -13.02 -12.46
N LEU A 94 17.59 -11.78 -12.93
CA LEU A 94 16.83 -11.40 -14.11
C LEU A 94 17.45 -11.95 -15.41
N GLN A 95 18.77 -12.19 -15.46
CA GLN A 95 19.41 -12.87 -16.59
C GLN A 95 18.95 -14.33 -16.70
N GLU A 96 18.79 -15.01 -15.57
CA GLU A 96 18.28 -16.40 -15.54
C GLU A 96 16.79 -16.49 -15.92
N LYS A 97 15.99 -15.50 -15.53
CA LYS A 97 14.53 -15.45 -15.79
C LYS A 97 14.12 -14.17 -16.53
N PRO A 98 14.46 -14.02 -17.81
CA PRO A 98 14.29 -12.76 -18.55
C PRO A 98 12.83 -12.37 -18.84
N LYS A 99 11.89 -13.30 -18.66
CA LYS A 99 10.45 -13.07 -18.91
C LYS A 99 9.70 -12.46 -17.72
N ASP A 100 10.36 -12.31 -16.58
CA ASP A 100 9.77 -11.73 -15.38
C ASP A 100 9.61 -10.20 -15.51
N LYS A 101 8.42 -9.78 -15.97
CA LYS A 101 8.04 -8.38 -16.14
C LYS A 101 8.06 -7.56 -14.84
N PRO A 102 7.49 -8.03 -13.70
CA PRO A 102 7.54 -7.26 -12.46
C PRO A 102 8.97 -7.07 -11.95
N LEU A 103 9.81 -8.12 -12.01
CA LEU A 103 11.22 -8.02 -11.58
C LEU A 103 11.99 -7.00 -12.43
N LYS A 104 11.83 -7.03 -13.76
CA LYS A 104 12.45 -6.06 -14.67
C LYS A 104 12.04 -4.62 -14.38
N LYS A 105 10.77 -4.39 -14.05
CA LYS A 105 10.26 -3.06 -13.69
C LYS A 105 10.87 -2.57 -12.37
N ALA A 106 10.97 -3.45 -11.38
CA ALA A 106 11.57 -3.14 -10.09
C ALA A 106 13.05 -2.76 -10.22
N VAL A 107 13.85 -3.58 -10.91
CA VAL A 107 15.27 -3.31 -11.17
C VAL A 107 15.45 -1.97 -11.89
N ARG A 108 14.62 -1.69 -12.91
CA ARG A 108 14.68 -0.40 -13.63
C ARG A 108 14.41 0.80 -12.73
N ALA A 109 13.42 0.72 -11.85
CA ALA A 109 13.10 1.79 -10.90
C ALA A 109 14.25 2.00 -9.91
N LEU A 110 14.81 0.91 -9.38
CA LEU A 110 15.94 0.94 -8.47
C LEU A 110 17.16 1.62 -9.10
N ARG A 111 17.54 1.21 -10.33
CA ARG A 111 18.67 1.76 -11.09
C ARG A 111 18.50 3.21 -11.48
N LYS A 112 17.32 3.58 -11.98
CA LYS A 112 17.11 4.89 -12.62
C LYS A 112 16.76 5.99 -11.63
N GLU A 113 16.02 5.66 -10.58
CA GLU A 113 15.41 6.67 -9.70
C GLU A 113 15.91 6.57 -8.26
N LEU A 114 15.88 5.38 -7.67
CA LEU A 114 16.10 5.22 -6.23
C LEU A 114 17.58 5.29 -5.86
N LEU A 115 18.46 4.58 -6.57
CA LEU A 115 19.90 4.55 -6.27
C LEU A 115 20.56 5.93 -6.43
N PRO A 116 20.35 6.71 -7.52
CA PRO A 116 20.95 8.04 -7.64
C PRO A 116 20.43 9.02 -6.59
N ARG A 117 19.17 8.88 -6.16
CA ARG A 117 18.59 9.72 -5.11
C ARG A 117 19.20 9.43 -3.75
N LEU A 118 19.42 8.16 -3.43
CA LEU A 118 20.03 7.75 -2.17
C LEU A 118 21.48 8.26 -2.08
N GLN A 119 22.27 8.08 -3.14
CA GLN A 119 23.64 8.62 -3.23
C GLN A 119 23.65 10.14 -3.01
N LYS A 120 22.72 10.86 -3.64
CA LYS A 120 22.59 12.31 -3.45
C LYS A 120 22.25 12.70 -2.01
N TYR A 121 21.40 11.92 -1.32
CA TYR A 121 21.08 12.20 0.08
C TYR A 121 22.27 11.94 1.01
N GLU A 122 23.02 10.88 0.78
CA GLU A 122 24.28 10.61 1.50
C GLU A 122 25.29 11.74 1.27
N GLU A 123 25.45 12.23 0.03
CA GLU A 123 26.25 13.41 -0.28
C GLU A 123 25.76 14.67 0.46
N HIS A 124 24.45 14.89 0.53
CA HIS A 124 23.90 16.02 1.28
C HIS A 124 24.18 15.89 2.78
N GLN A 125 24.06 14.69 3.34
CA GLN A 125 24.32 14.42 4.76
C GLN A 125 25.80 14.61 5.09
N THR A 126 26.71 14.19 4.21
CA THR A 126 28.15 14.44 4.39
C THR A 126 28.50 15.93 4.31
N VAL A 127 27.87 16.69 3.42
CA VAL A 127 28.07 18.15 3.32
C VAL A 127 27.45 18.90 4.50
N LEU A 128 26.27 18.48 4.97
CA LEU A 128 25.60 19.08 6.13
C LEU A 128 26.42 18.88 7.40
N GLY A 129 26.91 17.67 7.65
CA GLY A 129 27.56 17.30 8.92
C GLY A 129 26.60 17.60 10.09
N ASP A 130 27.06 18.38 11.05
CA ASP A 130 26.24 18.79 12.21
C ASP A 130 25.35 20.03 11.93
N ARG A 131 25.45 20.61 10.72
CA ARG A 131 24.73 21.85 10.35
C ARG A 131 23.32 21.55 9.85
N ASN A 132 22.42 22.50 10.06
CA ASN A 132 21.01 22.38 9.64
C ASN A 132 20.75 22.82 8.18
N SER A 133 21.69 23.52 7.54
CA SER A 133 21.54 24.00 6.15
C SER A 133 22.90 24.32 5.52
N TYR A 134 22.96 24.33 4.19
CA TYR A 134 24.13 24.80 3.43
C TYR A 134 23.68 25.42 2.10
N SER A 135 24.45 26.33 1.50
CA SER A 135 24.17 26.84 0.15
C SER A 135 24.72 25.91 -0.94
N LYS A 136 24.01 25.83 -2.08
CA LYS A 136 24.44 24.99 -3.20
C LYS A 136 25.71 25.50 -3.91
N THR A 137 25.92 26.81 -3.88
CA THR A 137 27.04 27.49 -4.57
C THR A 137 28.25 27.63 -3.65
N ASP A 138 28.00 28.06 -2.41
CA ASP A 138 28.95 28.13 -1.31
C ASP A 138 28.51 27.14 -0.21
N LYS A 139 29.22 26.01 -0.10
CA LYS A 139 28.90 24.92 0.83
C LYS A 139 29.19 25.27 2.30
N ASP A 140 29.92 26.37 2.56
CA ASP A 140 30.27 26.80 3.91
C ASP A 140 29.22 27.76 4.50
N ALA A 141 28.44 28.44 3.64
CA ALA A 141 27.36 29.33 4.06
C ALA A 141 26.13 28.58 4.60
N THR A 142 25.57 29.07 5.71
CA THR A 142 24.35 28.53 6.36
C THR A 142 23.20 29.54 6.32
N PHE A 143 21.96 29.06 6.28
CA PHE A 143 20.75 29.90 6.30
C PHE A 143 19.86 29.57 7.49
N MET A 144 19.25 30.61 8.07
CA MET A 144 18.21 30.50 9.09
C MET A 144 16.84 30.62 8.43
N ARG A 145 15.89 29.76 8.82
CA ARG A 145 14.50 29.86 8.36
C ARG A 145 13.83 31.05 9.07
N MET A 146 13.52 32.09 8.31
CA MET A 146 12.74 33.23 8.80
C MET A 146 11.26 32.83 8.95
N LYS A 147 10.60 33.41 9.95
CA LYS A 147 9.15 33.23 10.17
C LYS A 147 8.42 34.32 9.40
N GLU A 148 7.44 33.93 8.57
CA GLU A 148 6.49 34.84 7.93
C GLU A 148 5.34 35.20 8.88
#